data_AF-A0A7S4HEE0-F1
#
_entry.id   AF-A0A7S4HEE0-F1
#
_cell.length_a   1.000
_cell.length_b   1.000
_cell.length_c   1.000
_cell.angle_alpha   90.00
_cell.angle_beta   90.00
_cell.angle_gamma   90.00
#
_symmetry.space_group_name_H-M   'P 1'
#
loop_
_entity.id
_entity.type
_entity.pdbx_description
1 polymer ?
#
loop_
_entity_poly.entity_id
_entity_poly.type
_entity_poly.pdbx_seq_one_letter_code
_entity_poly.pdbx_strand_id
1 'polypeptide(L)'
;MPRVADGANVWGENFTFVSTPTTNYTLSSLRDLVDAVNATVLAGVWEATMARISASATDPGVKVLCIYANDTHTDLAIQMSDDKFDGKGTRV
;
A
#
# COMPACT_ATOMS: atom_id res chain seq x y z
N MET A 1 8.58 -11.10 19.76
CA MET A 1 8.09 -9.79 19.25
C MET A 1 7.12 -10.10 18.12
N PRO A 2 5.85 -9.70 18.17
CA PRO A 2 4.92 -10.04 17.10
C PRO A 2 5.31 -9.23 15.85
N ARG A 3 5.67 -9.92 14.77
CA ARG A 3 5.86 -9.31 13.46
C ARG A 3 4.50 -8.83 12.99
N VAL A 4 4.34 -7.51 12.99
CA VAL A 4 3.41 -6.77 12.13
C VAL A 4 3.39 -7.50 10.77
N ALA A 5 2.21 -7.76 10.21
CA ALA A 5 2.11 -8.09 8.80
C ALA A 5 2.61 -6.89 8.00
N ASP A 6 3.94 -6.73 7.92
CA ASP A 6 4.59 -5.70 7.14
C ASP A 6 4.22 -5.94 5.70
N GLY A 7 3.71 -4.92 5.00
CA GLY A 7 3.53 -4.99 3.55
C GLY A 7 4.82 -5.47 2.85
N ALA A 8 5.99 -5.27 3.46
CA ALA A 8 7.27 -5.80 3.02
C ALA A 8 7.33 -7.34 2.96
N ASN A 9 6.64 -8.07 3.85
CA ASN A 9 6.58 -9.55 3.81
C ASN A 9 5.70 -10.06 2.66
N VAL A 10 4.78 -9.25 2.15
CA VAL A 10 3.87 -9.62 1.05
C VAL A 10 4.42 -9.16 -0.30
N TRP A 11 4.81 -7.89 -0.38
CA TRP A 11 5.17 -7.22 -1.63
C TRP A 11 6.68 -7.01 -1.80
N GLY A 12 7.46 -7.06 -0.72
CA GLY A 12 8.86 -6.64 -0.69
C GLY A 12 9.04 -5.14 -0.48
N GLU A 13 10.17 -4.75 0.11
CA GLU A 13 10.46 -3.34 0.47
C GLU A 13 10.59 -2.41 -0.75
N ASN A 14 11.03 -2.96 -1.89
CA ASN A 14 11.36 -2.21 -3.09
C ASN A 14 10.25 -2.26 -4.16
N PHE A 15 9.09 -2.83 -3.85
CA PHE A 15 7.97 -2.85 -4.79
C PHE A 15 7.44 -1.44 -5.00
N THR A 16 7.35 -1.01 -6.27
CA THR A 16 6.83 0.30 -6.65
C THR A 16 5.34 0.17 -6.94
N PHE A 17 4.51 0.87 -6.16
CA PHE A 17 3.06 0.86 -6.31
C PHE A 17 2.56 1.98 -7.23
N VAL A 18 3.23 3.14 -7.19
CA VAL A 18 2.92 4.27 -8.06
C VAL A 18 4.21 4.75 -8.70
N SER A 19 4.22 4.84 -10.02
CA SER A 19 5.35 5.37 -10.79
C SER A 19 4.90 6.60 -11.57
N THR A 20 5.66 7.68 -11.43
CA THR A 20 5.53 8.94 -12.19
C THR A 20 6.80 9.13 -13.01
N PRO A 21 6.82 10.07 -13.99
CA PRO A 21 8.03 10.38 -14.75
C PRO A 21 9.24 10.74 -13.87
N THR A 22 9.03 11.38 -12.72
CA THR A 22 10.11 11.83 -11.84
C THR A 22 10.33 10.97 -10.61
N THR A 23 9.30 10.26 -10.15
CA THR A 23 9.31 9.62 -8.82
C THR A 23 8.65 8.25 -8.83
N ASN A 24 9.29 7.29 -8.16
CA ASN A 24 8.73 5.98 -7.87
C ASN A 24 8.37 5.90 -6.38
N TYR A 25 7.10 5.59 -6.10
CA TYR A 25 6.57 5.47 -4.76
C TYR A 25 6.46 4.00 -4.34
N THR A 26 7.09 3.67 -3.21
CA THR A 26 7.12 2.35 -2.58
C THR A 26 6.41 2.42 -1.22
N LEU A 27 6.43 1.34 -0.44
CA LEU A 27 5.93 1.37 0.94
C LEU A 27 6.67 2.39 1.81
N SER A 28 7.97 2.62 1.57
CA SER A 28 8.77 3.55 2.39
C SER A 28 8.53 5.02 2.03
N SER A 29 8.12 5.32 0.79
CA SER A 29 7.81 6.68 0.33
C SER A 29 6.30 6.98 0.27
N LEU A 30 5.48 6.20 0.98
CA LEU A 30 4.04 6.42 1.03
C LEU A 30 3.69 7.81 1.58
N ARG A 31 4.45 8.31 2.55
CA ARG A 31 4.22 9.66 3.10
C ARG A 31 4.44 10.73 2.04
N ASP A 32 5.50 10.59 1.25
CA ASP A 32 5.81 11.48 0.12
C ASP A 32 4.71 11.42 -0.94
N LEU A 33 4.14 10.24 -1.19
CA LEU A 33 2.98 10.08 -2.08
C LEU A 33 1.76 10.83 -1.55
N VAL A 34 1.43 10.68 -0.27
CA VAL A 34 0.29 11.35 0.36
C VAL A 34 0.40 12.87 0.28
N ASP A 35 1.61 13.39 0.47
CA ASP A 35 1.89 14.82 0.33
C ASP A 35 1.78 15.27 -1.14
N ALA A 36 2.29 14.46 -2.10
CA ALA A 36 2.21 14.75 -3.53
C ALA A 36 0.77 14.79 -4.06
N VAL A 37 -0.14 13.96 -3.54
CA VAL A 37 -1.58 13.98 -3.89
C VAL A 37 -2.39 15.00 -3.06
N ASN A 38 -1.75 15.76 -2.17
CA ASN A 38 -2.38 16.70 -1.25
C ASN A 38 -3.48 16.06 -0.37
N ALA A 39 -3.27 14.83 0.08
CA ALA A 39 -4.19 14.07 0.92
C ALA A 39 -3.69 13.95 2.37
N THR A 40 -3.19 15.05 2.94
CA THR A 40 -2.51 15.09 4.26
C THR A 40 -3.30 14.48 5.42
N VAL A 41 -4.64 14.46 5.34
CA VAL A 41 -5.52 13.76 6.30
C VAL A 41 -5.18 12.26 6.38
N LEU A 42 -4.83 11.64 5.25
CA LEU A 42 -4.45 10.23 5.19
C LEU A 42 -3.16 9.94 5.93
N ALA A 43 -2.17 10.83 5.87
CA ALA A 43 -0.90 10.67 6.60
C ALA A 43 -1.14 10.65 8.12
N GLY A 44 -2.11 11.44 8.61
CA GLY A 44 -2.47 11.50 10.03
C GLY A 44 -3.15 10.22 10.56
N VAL A 45 -3.83 9.47 9.70
CA VAL A 45 -4.53 8.23 10.09
C VAL A 45 -3.79 6.96 9.67
N TRP A 46 -2.81 7.06 8.77
CA TRP A 46 -2.08 5.91 8.22
C TRP A 46 -1.39 5.09 9.29
N GLU A 47 -0.54 5.71 10.12
CA GLU A 47 0.19 5.02 11.19
C GLU A 47 -0.76 4.33 12.17
N ALA A 48 -1.82 5.02 12.58
CA ALA A 48 -2.83 4.46 13.49
C ALA A 48 -3.61 3.30 12.85
N THR A 49 -3.86 3.36 11.54
CA THR A 49 -4.54 2.32 10.78
C THR A 49 -3.63 1.11 10.62
N MET A 50 -2.38 1.31 10.17
CA MET A 50 -1.36 0.27 10.04
C MET A 50 -1.09 -0.44 11.36
N ALA A 51 -0.98 0.29 12.47
CA ALA A 51 -0.84 -0.29 13.80
C ALA A 51 -2.02 -1.19 14.20
N ARG A 52 -3.25 -0.90 13.72
CA ARG A 52 -4.45 -1.72 14.00
C ARG A 52 -4.58 -2.93 13.09
N ILE A 53 -4.31 -2.80 11.78
CA ILE A 53 -4.48 -3.89 10.80
C ILE A 53 -3.28 -4.83 10.71
N SER A 54 -2.09 -4.39 11.13
CA SER A 54 -0.94 -5.27 11.22
C SER A 54 -1.03 -6.31 12.34
N ALA A 55 -2.00 -6.15 13.26
CA ALA A 55 -2.29 -7.11 14.31
C ALA A 55 -3.04 -8.37 13.82
N SER A 56 -3.52 -8.42 12.57
CA SER A 56 -4.51 -9.43 12.14
C SER A 56 -3.98 -10.66 11.38
N ALA A 57 -2.70 -11.00 11.46
CA ALA A 57 -2.20 -12.28 10.91
C ALA A 57 -1.50 -13.15 11.96
N THR A 58 -2.08 -13.24 13.16
CA THR A 58 -1.68 -14.30 14.09
C THR A 58 -2.36 -15.60 13.69
N ASP A 59 -1.64 -16.73 13.85
CA ASP A 59 -2.24 -18.05 13.69
C ASP A 59 -3.46 -18.16 14.63
N PRO A 60 -4.65 -18.45 14.09
CA PRO A 60 -5.87 -18.53 14.90
C PRO A 60 -5.91 -19.75 15.83
N GLY A 61 -4.92 -20.65 15.78
CA GLY A 61 -4.79 -21.79 16.69
C GLY A 61 -5.86 -22.88 16.47
N VAL A 62 -6.58 -22.80 15.37
CA VAL A 62 -7.63 -23.74 14.96
C VAL A 62 -7.45 -24.08 13.49
N LYS A 63 -8.07 -25.18 13.04
CA LYS A 63 -8.03 -25.54 11.60
C LYS A 63 -8.76 -24.47 10.79
N VAL A 64 -8.05 -23.88 9.83
CA VAL A 64 -8.59 -22.88 8.91
C VAL A 64 -8.44 -23.36 7.48
N LEU A 65 -9.48 -23.15 6.67
CA LEU A 65 -9.46 -23.29 5.23
C LEU A 65 -9.43 -21.90 4.60
N CYS A 66 -8.30 -21.51 4.04
CA CYS A 66 -8.15 -20.25 3.32
C CYS A 66 -8.44 -20.49 1.83
N ILE A 67 -9.50 -19.86 1.31
CA ILE A 67 -9.85 -19.89 -0.11
C ILE A 67 -9.62 -18.49 -0.68
N TYR A 68 -8.81 -18.39 -1.73
CA TYR A 68 -8.56 -17.14 -2.45
C TYR A 68 -8.57 -17.39 -3.96
N ALA A 69 -8.95 -16.36 -4.72
CA ALA A 69 -8.87 -16.38 -6.17
C ALA A 69 -7.46 -16.00 -6.63
N ASN A 70 -6.93 -16.72 -7.63
CA ASN A 70 -5.57 -16.51 -8.15
C ASN A 70 -5.55 -16.00 -9.61
N ASP A 71 -6.72 -15.79 -10.22
CA ASP A 71 -6.86 -15.49 -11.67
C ASP A 71 -7.57 -14.16 -11.93
N THR A 72 -7.72 -13.32 -10.92
CA THR A 72 -8.11 -11.93 -11.15
C THR A 72 -6.85 -11.19 -11.55
N HIS A 73 -6.80 -10.67 -12.78
CA HIS A 73 -5.79 -9.68 -13.19
C HIS A 73 -5.90 -8.45 -12.28
N THR A 74 -5.29 -8.53 -11.10
CA THR A 74 -5.27 -7.46 -10.12
C THR A 74 -4.08 -6.56 -10.45
N ASP A 75 -4.37 -5.33 -10.84
CA ASP A 75 -3.33 -4.32 -11.03
C ASP A 75 -2.73 -3.96 -9.67
N LEU A 76 -1.47 -4.30 -9.47
CA LEU A 76 -0.73 -4.06 -8.23
C LEU A 76 0.03 -2.74 -8.23
N ALA A 77 0.24 -2.17 -9.41
CA ALA A 77 1.00 -0.95 -9.60
C ALA A 77 0.34 -0.08 -10.67
N ILE A 78 0.47 1.23 -10.51
CA ILE A 78 -0.05 2.23 -11.43
C ILE A 78 1.12 3.04 -11.96
N GLN A 79 1.17 3.19 -13.28
CA GLN A 79 2.11 4.06 -13.95
C GLN A 79 1.37 5.29 -14.52
N MET A 80 1.90 6.47 -14.21
CA MET A 80 1.34 7.75 -14.59
C MET A 80 2.14 8.40 -15.72
N SER A 81 1.44 9.17 -16.55
CA SER A 81 1.99 9.91 -17.69
C SER A 81 2.57 11.29 -17.32
N ASP A 82 2.14 11.85 -16.20
CA ASP A 82 2.54 13.16 -15.69
C ASP A 82 2.79 13.06 -14.17
N ASP A 83 3.51 14.03 -13.61
CA ASP A 83 3.78 14.15 -12.18
C ASP A 83 2.59 14.77 -11.41
N LYS A 84 1.54 15.16 -12.13
CA LYS A 84 0.34 15.77 -11.55
C LYS A 84 -0.71 14.72 -11.22
N PHE A 85 -1.10 14.73 -9.95
CA PHE A 85 -2.28 14.01 -9.49
C PHE A 85 -3.50 14.92 -9.63
N ASP A 86 -4.60 14.42 -10.18
CA ASP A 86 -5.86 15.16 -10.10
C ASP A 86 -6.36 15.21 -8.65
N GLY A 87 -7.41 16.00 -8.38
CA GLY A 87 -8.02 16.10 -7.05
C GLY A 87 -8.65 14.79 -6.53
N LYS A 88 -8.55 13.69 -7.28
CA LYS A 88 -9.02 12.34 -6.93
C LYS A 88 -7.87 11.31 -6.90
N GLY A 89 -6.63 11.70 -7.14
CA GLY A 89 -5.48 10.79 -7.24
C GLY A 89 -5.54 9.85 -8.44
N THR A 90 -6.32 10.16 -9.47
CA THR A 90 -6.47 9.37 -10.69
C THR A 90 -5.58 9.86 -11.83
N ARG A 91 -5.34 8.95 -12.78
CA ARG A 91 -4.52 9.15 -13.97
C ARG A 91 -5.12 10.25 -14.86
N VAL A 92 -4.36 11.32 -15.11
CA VAL A 92 -4.68 12.39 -16.06
C VAL A 92 -3.93 12.18 -17.38
#